data_AF-A0A2R5GR24-F1
#
_entry.id   AF-A0A2R5GR24-F1
#
_cell.length_a   1.000
_cell.length_b   1.000
_cell.length_c   1.000
_cell.angle_alpha   90.00
_cell.angle_beta   90.00
_cell.angle_gamma   90.00
#
_symmetry.space_group_name_H-M   'P 1'
#
loop_
_entity.id
_entity.type
_entity.pdbx_description
1 polymer ?
#
loop_
_entity_poly.entity_id
_entity_poly.type
_entity_poly.pdbx_seq_one_letter_code
_entity_poly.pdbx_strand_id
1 'polypeptide(L)'
;MYSKEDGTRWCPDCEESDPILQEATEHAPAAVQFIEVELTRDEWKVDPGAEHFLRKEPYNVTGIPTMMLWNPTEKKCEKRFNEADLVQLENVSEFFRRFATDRDA
;
A
#
# COMPACT_ATOMS: atom_id res chain seq x y z
N MET A 1 7.03 -8.52 2.43
CA MET A 1 8.19 -7.59 2.49
C MET A 1 9.36 -8.21 3.26
N TYR A 2 9.89 -9.32 2.78
CA TYR A 2 10.83 -10.13 3.55
C TYR A 2 12.15 -10.26 2.79
N SER A 3 13.25 -10.35 3.52
CA SER A 3 14.55 -10.72 3.00
C SER A 3 14.50 -12.15 2.47
N LYS A 4 15.05 -12.38 1.27
CA LYS A 4 15.11 -13.72 0.67
C LYS A 4 16.00 -14.68 1.47
N GLU A 5 16.91 -14.14 2.29
CA GLU A 5 17.94 -14.92 2.98
C GLU A 5 17.49 -15.49 4.32
N ASP A 6 16.70 -14.74 5.09
CA ASP A 6 16.35 -15.09 6.47
C ASP A 6 14.85 -14.89 6.81
N GLY A 7 14.04 -14.43 5.86
CA GLY A 7 12.62 -14.16 6.10
C GLY A 7 12.36 -12.99 7.05
N THR A 8 13.37 -12.19 7.39
CA THR A 8 13.19 -10.98 8.20
C THR A 8 12.60 -9.86 7.37
N ARG A 9 11.78 -9.00 7.97
CA ARG A 9 11.32 -7.80 7.26
C ARG A 9 12.49 -6.83 7.14
N TRP A 10 12.72 -6.34 5.92
CA TRP A 10 13.87 -5.49 5.63
C TRP A 10 13.55 -3.99 5.66
N CYS A 11 12.26 -3.65 5.71
CA CYS A 11 11.73 -2.30 5.67
C CYS A 11 11.13 -1.94 7.05
N PRO A 12 11.82 -1.12 7.87
CA PRO A 12 11.34 -0.73 9.20
C PRO A 12 10.00 0.01 9.15
N ASP A 13 9.85 0.95 8.21
CA ASP A 13 8.63 1.76 8.08
C ASP A 13 7.42 0.89 7.74
N CYS A 14 7.66 -0.19 7.00
CA CYS A 14 6.65 -1.17 6.68
C CYS A 14 6.25 -2.00 7.92
N GLU A 15 7.20 -2.36 8.80
CA GLU A 15 6.89 -3.02 10.07
C GLU A 15 5.99 -2.16 10.97
N GLU A 16 6.21 -0.84 10.97
CA GLU A 16 5.41 0.11 11.75
C GLU A 16 4.00 0.29 11.16
N SER A 17 3.88 0.35 9.83
CA SER A 17 2.59 0.58 9.16
C SER A 17 1.68 -0.65 9.09
N ASP A 18 2.23 -1.87 9.06
CA ASP A 18 1.47 -3.11 8.90
C ASP A 18 0.35 -3.31 9.94
N PRO A 19 0.59 -3.17 11.27
CA PRO A 19 -0.48 -3.35 12.25
C PRO A 19 -1.59 -2.29 12.11
N ILE A 20 -1.24 -1.08 11.69
CA ILE A 20 -2.19 0.01 11.47
C ILE A 20 -3.06 -0.28 10.25
N LEU A 21 -2.45 -0.75 9.17
CA LEU A 21 -3.18 -1.21 7.98
C LEU A 21 -4.11 -2.36 8.34
N GLN A 22 -3.62 -3.37 9.06
CA GLN A 22 -4.44 -4.49 9.49
C GLN A 22 -5.67 -4.02 10.26
N GLU A 23 -5.50 -3.19 11.29
CA GLU A 23 -6.62 -2.62 12.08
C GLU A 23 -7.58 -1.80 11.21
N ALA A 24 -7.07 -0.91 10.37
CA ALA A 24 -7.91 -0.07 9.53
C ALA A 24 -8.73 -0.87 8.50
N THR A 25 -8.16 -1.97 7.98
CA THR A 25 -8.84 -2.83 7.00
C THR A 25 -9.93 -3.71 7.60
N GLU A 26 -9.93 -3.97 8.91
CA GLU A 26 -11.06 -4.64 9.59
C GLU A 26 -12.37 -3.85 9.48
N HIS A 27 -12.28 -2.53 9.28
CA HIS A 27 -13.41 -1.64 9.11
C HIS A 27 -13.71 -1.30 7.64
N ALA A 28 -13.00 -1.90 6.70
CA ALA A 28 -13.22 -1.63 5.29
C ALA A 28 -14.54 -2.26 4.79
N PRO A 29 -15.22 -1.63 3.82
CA PRO A 29 -16.42 -2.20 3.20
C PRO A 29 -16.12 -3.54 2.53
N ALA A 30 -17.10 -4.46 2.55
CA ALA A 30 -16.98 -5.76 1.89
C ALA A 30 -16.74 -5.67 0.36
N ALA A 31 -17.06 -4.53 -0.25
CA ALA A 31 -16.81 -4.25 -1.67
C ALA A 31 -15.33 -3.93 -1.98
N VAL A 32 -14.49 -3.71 -0.97
CA VAL A 32 -13.05 -3.45 -1.13
C VAL A 32 -12.29 -4.78 -1.12
N GLN A 33 -11.42 -4.95 -2.10
CA GLN A 33 -10.45 -6.05 -2.12
C GLN A 33 -9.06 -5.49 -1.82
N PHE A 34 -8.37 -6.14 -0.87
CA PHE A 34 -6.99 -5.83 -0.54
C PHE A 34 -6.04 -6.73 -1.33
N ILE A 35 -5.07 -6.10 -1.98
CA ILE A 35 -3.99 -6.79 -2.69
C ILE A 35 -2.69 -6.35 -2.05
N GLU A 36 -2.04 -7.26 -1.35
CA GLU A 36 -0.69 -7.05 -0.85
C GLU A 36 0.31 -7.33 -1.96
N VAL A 37 1.23 -6.40 -2.19
CA VAL A 37 2.32 -6.57 -3.17
C VAL A 37 3.62 -6.68 -2.40
N GLU A 38 4.16 -7.89 -2.35
CA GLU A 38 5.41 -8.16 -1.66
C GLU A 38 6.61 -7.81 -2.54
N LEU A 39 7.60 -7.17 -1.94
CA LEU A 39 8.86 -6.82 -2.57
C LEU A 39 10.03 -7.21 -1.67
N THR A 40 11.09 -7.68 -2.30
CA THR A 40 12.37 -7.90 -1.63
C THR A 40 13.24 -6.65 -1.73
N ARG A 41 14.22 -6.52 -0.84
CA ARG A 41 15.12 -5.37 -0.81
C ARG A 41 15.85 -5.22 -2.15
N ASP A 42 16.33 -6.33 -2.70
CA ASP A 42 17.09 -6.33 -3.95
C ASP A 42 16.23 -5.89 -5.13
N GLU A 43 15.00 -6.39 -5.24
CA GLU A 43 14.06 -5.95 -6.28
C GLU A 43 13.79 -4.44 -6.21
N TRP A 44 13.63 -3.90 -4.99
CA TRP A 44 13.28 -2.50 -4.80
C TRP A 44 14.47 -1.52 -4.91
N LYS A 45 15.67 -1.93 -4.50
CA LYS A 45 16.85 -1.05 -4.37
C LYS A 45 18.00 -1.37 -5.33
N VAL A 46 18.12 -2.61 -5.82
CA VAL A 46 19.30 -3.08 -6.56
C VAL A 46 18.93 -3.41 -8.00
N ASP A 47 18.19 -4.49 -8.22
CA ASP A 47 17.81 -4.99 -9.54
C ASP A 47 16.40 -5.59 -9.48
N PRO A 48 15.39 -4.98 -10.14
CA PRO A 48 15.50 -3.86 -11.09
C PRO A 48 15.64 -2.47 -10.45
N GLY A 49 15.48 -2.32 -9.13
CA GLY A 49 15.72 -1.06 -8.43
C GLY A 49 14.84 0.10 -8.93
N ALA A 50 15.47 1.14 -9.49
CA ALA A 50 14.77 2.29 -10.08
C ALA A 50 13.91 1.93 -11.31
N GLU A 51 14.24 0.83 -11.98
CA GLU A 51 13.52 0.33 -13.16
C GLU A 51 12.38 -0.64 -12.80
N HIS A 52 12.12 -0.85 -11.51
CA HIS A 52 11.00 -1.68 -11.07
C HIS A 52 9.67 -1.18 -11.64
N PHE A 53 8.83 -2.07 -12.17
CA PHE A 53 7.60 -1.70 -12.89
C PHE A 53 6.63 -0.87 -12.03
N LEU A 54 6.60 -1.10 -10.72
CA LEU A 54 5.80 -0.29 -9.78
C LEU A 54 6.21 1.18 -9.77
N ARG A 55 7.46 1.53 -10.10
CA ARG A 55 7.94 2.91 -10.17
C ARG A 55 7.57 3.62 -11.47
N LYS A 56 7.01 2.90 -12.44
CA LYS A 56 6.63 3.41 -13.77
C LYS A 56 5.10 3.57 -13.86
N GLU A 57 4.65 4.28 -14.89
CA GLU A 57 3.23 4.34 -15.24
C GLU A 57 2.65 2.93 -15.41
N PRO A 58 1.43 2.65 -14.91
CA PRO A 58 0.49 3.58 -14.30
C PRO A 58 0.60 3.72 -12.76
N TYR A 59 1.56 3.03 -12.14
CA TYR A 59 1.64 2.89 -10.69
C TYR A 59 2.47 3.98 -10.02
N ASN A 60 3.54 4.46 -10.66
CA ASN A 60 4.38 5.58 -10.20
C ASN A 60 4.78 5.55 -8.72
N VAL A 61 4.94 4.37 -8.11
CA VAL A 61 5.30 4.20 -6.69
C VAL A 61 6.72 4.73 -6.46
N THR A 62 6.87 5.72 -5.59
CA THR A 62 8.17 6.38 -5.35
C THR A 62 8.90 5.82 -4.13
N GLY A 63 8.15 5.31 -3.15
CA GLY A 63 8.64 4.78 -1.87
C GLY A 63 7.80 3.60 -1.41
N ILE A 64 8.26 2.94 -0.35
CA ILE A 64 7.47 1.97 0.41
C ILE A 64 7.53 2.36 1.90
N PRO A 65 6.50 2.07 2.70
CA PRO A 65 5.21 1.52 2.29
C PRO A 65 4.41 2.51 1.44
N THR A 66 3.50 2.00 0.60
CA THR A 66 2.56 2.81 -0.18
C THR A 66 1.28 2.02 -0.37
N MET A 67 0.14 2.66 -0.11
CA MET A 67 -1.18 2.12 -0.38
C MET A 67 -1.84 2.96 -1.48
N MET A 68 -2.54 2.29 -2.41
CA MET A 68 -3.27 2.96 -3.47
C MET A 68 -4.69 2.43 -3.60
N LEU A 69 -5.64 3.34 -3.76
CA LEU A 69 -6.96 3.01 -4.28
C LEU A 69 -6.86 2.91 -5.80
N TRP A 70 -7.01 1.71 -6.32
CA TRP A 70 -6.83 1.41 -7.73
C TRP A 70 -8.17 1.24 -8.45
N ASN A 71 -8.37 1.95 -9.56
CA ASN A 71 -9.50 1.73 -10.45
C ASN A 71 -9.07 0.78 -11.58
N PRO A 72 -9.54 -0.49 -11.60
CA PRO A 72 -9.13 -1.46 -12.60
C PRO A 72 -9.67 -1.17 -14.01
N THR A 73 -10.83 -0.49 -14.10
CA THR A 73 -11.47 -0.15 -15.39
C THR A 73 -10.68 0.94 -16.11
N GLU A 74 -10.32 2.01 -15.39
CA GLU A 74 -9.59 3.14 -15.94
C GLU A 74 -8.06 2.98 -15.85
N LYS A 75 -7.59 1.93 -15.16
CA LYS A 75 -6.16 1.67 -14.89
C LYS A 75 -5.44 2.87 -14.30
N LYS A 76 -6.04 3.48 -13.28
CA LYS A 76 -5.51 4.67 -12.61
C LYS A 76 -5.55 4.55 -11.09
N CYS A 77 -4.60 5.23 -10.46
CA CYS A 77 -4.58 5.46 -9.02
C CYS A 77 -5.55 6.61 -8.69
N GLU A 78 -6.64 6.34 -7.98
CA GLU A 78 -7.62 7.35 -7.55
C GLU A 78 -7.16 8.11 -6.31
N LYS A 79 -6.48 7.39 -5.39
CA LYS A 79 -5.92 7.97 -4.17
C LYS A 79 -4.67 7.20 -3.75
N ARG A 80 -3.70 7.91 -3.15
CA ARG A 80 -2.45 7.35 -2.65
C ARG A 80 -2.20 7.78 -1.21
N PHE A 81 -1.62 6.87 -0.45
CA PHE A 81 -1.08 7.08 0.89
C PHE A 81 0.38 6.70 0.88
N ASN A 82 1.23 7.58 1.41
CA ASN A 82 2.65 7.34 1.60
C ASN A 82 2.93 6.90 3.05
N GLU A 83 4.18 6.60 3.35
CA GLU A 83 4.68 6.27 4.70
C GLU A 83 4.10 7.15 5.81
N ALA A 84 4.18 8.47 5.69
CA ALA A 84 3.71 9.41 6.71
C ALA A 84 2.19 9.34 6.93
N ASP A 85 1.43 8.96 5.90
CA ASP A 85 -0.01 8.73 6.02
C ASP A 85 -0.30 7.38 6.69
N LEU A 86 0.49 6.35 6.37
CA LEU A 86 0.25 4.96 6.76
C LEU A 86 0.68 4.63 8.19
N VAL A 87 1.52 5.47 8.80
CA VAL A 87 1.84 5.38 10.23
C VAL A 87 0.79 6.06 11.14
N GLN A 88 -0.30 6.58 10.56
CA GLN A 88 -1.37 7.25 11.30
C GLN A 88 -2.71 6.56 11.07
N LEU A 89 -3.17 5.81 12.07
CA LEU A 89 -4.44 5.06 12.00
C LEU A 89 -5.64 5.90 11.58
N GLU A 90 -5.74 7.14 12.08
CA GLU A 90 -6.85 8.04 11.76
C GLU A 90 -6.91 8.34 10.25
N ASN A 91 -5.76 8.57 9.59
CA ASN A 91 -5.71 8.87 8.16
C ASN A 91 -6.24 7.71 7.31
N VAL A 92 -5.92 6.48 7.72
CA VAL A 92 -6.32 5.26 7.01
C VAL A 92 -7.78 4.89 7.31
N SER A 93 -8.18 4.98 8.58
CA SER A 93 -9.54 4.64 9.03
C SER A 93 -10.58 5.60 8.48
N GLU A 94 -10.33 6.92 8.51
CA GLU A 94 -11.23 7.92 7.93
C GLU A 94 -11.43 7.73 6.44
N PHE A 95 -10.40 7.28 5.73
CA PHE A 95 -10.51 6.95 4.33
C PHE A 95 -11.50 5.81 4.09
N PHE A 96 -11.37 4.69 4.80
CA PHE A 96 -12.29 3.56 4.63
C PHE A 96 -13.72 3.90 5.03
N ARG A 97 -13.92 4.67 6.10
CA ARG A 97 -15.26 5.14 6.53
C ARG A 97 -15.94 5.99 5.45
N ARG A 98 -15.22 6.96 4.88
CA ARG A 98 -15.76 7.83 3.81
C ARG A 98 -16.00 7.05 2.52
N PHE A 99 -15.06 6.18 2.16
CA PHE A 99 -15.20 5.33 0.98
C PHE A 99 -16.44 4.43 1.05
N ALA A 100 -16.79 3.92 2.23
CA ALA A 100 -18.03 3.19 2.47
C ALA A 100 -19.26 4.04 2.13
N THR A 101 -19.30 5.25 2.70
CA THR A 101 -20.45 6.16 2.62
C THR A 101 -20.70 6.64 1.18
N ASP A 102 -19.63 6.95 0.43
CA ASP A 102 -19.73 7.51 -0.92
C ASP A 102 -20.13 6.49 -2.00
N ARG A 103 -20.04 5.19 -1.72
CA ARG A 103 -20.38 4.11 -2.68
C ARG A 103 -21.66 3.35 -2.35
N ASP A 104 -22.23 3.57 -1.17
CA ASP A 104 -23.56 3.09 -0.77
C ASP A 104 -24.68 4.12 -1.05
N ALA A 105 -24.34 5.28 -1.61
CA ALA A 105 -25.26 6.36 -2.04
C ALA A 105 -25.48 6.36 -3.56
#